data_AF-A0A385JNB7-F1
#
_entry.id   AF-A0A385JNB7-F1
#
_cell.length_a   1.000
_cell.length_b   1.000
_cell.length_c   1.000
_cell.angle_alpha   90.00
_cell.angle_beta   90.00
_cell.angle_gamma   90.00
#
_symmetry.space_group_name_H-M   'P 1'
#
loop_
_entity.id
_entity.type
_entity.pdbx_description
1 polymer ?
#
loop_
_entity_poly.entity_id
_entity_poly.type
_entity_poly.pdbx_seq_one_letter_code
_entity_poly.pdbx_strand_id
1 'polypeptide(L)'
;MNKYLKIIRNKLRYKYCDVFPKLITKSIYKERMNKKLDLRHPQTFNEKLQWLKLNLYRDNPLVTQCADKYAAREYVKECGCQEILNEIHQVWEEPHEINFSELPNKFVLKCNHGAGYNIICRDKNSISPDKIKQKLSTWLNEDYWRLSVEFVYKDVPKKIICEKFIETKNNELPYD
;
A
#
# COMPACT_ATOMS: atom_id res chain seq x y z
N MET A 1 -6.32 -0.33 -26.90
CA MET A 1 -5.71 -1.67 -26.65
C MET A 1 -6.81 -2.61 -26.17
N ASN A 2 -6.94 -3.79 -26.77
CA ASN A 2 -7.93 -4.81 -26.42
C ASN A 2 -7.80 -5.22 -24.92
N LYS A 3 -8.92 -5.40 -24.20
CA LYS A 3 -8.99 -5.79 -22.79
C LYS A 3 -8.13 -7.02 -22.48
N TYR A 4 -8.15 -8.03 -23.36
CA TYR A 4 -7.36 -9.25 -23.19
C TYR A 4 -5.85 -9.00 -23.27
N LEU A 5 -5.40 -8.17 -24.21
CA LEU A 5 -4.00 -7.78 -24.33
C LEU A 5 -3.51 -7.02 -23.08
N LYS A 6 -4.37 -6.18 -22.49
CA LYS A 6 -4.06 -5.48 -21.23
C LYS A 6 -3.82 -6.48 -20.08
N ILE A 7 -4.67 -7.49 -19.96
CA ILE A 7 -4.55 -8.53 -18.92
C ILE A 7 -3.24 -9.30 -19.09
N ILE A 8 -2.96 -9.80 -20.30
CA ILE A 8 -1.73 -10.56 -20.59
C ILE A 8 -0.49 -9.70 -20.28
N ARG A 9 -0.45 -8.47 -20.78
CA ARG A 9 0.63 -7.53 -20.51
C ARG A 9 0.82 -7.29 -19.02
N ASN A 10 -0.25 -7.11 -18.24
CA ASN A 10 -0.16 -6.91 -16.80
C ASN A 10 0.39 -8.15 -16.07
N LYS A 11 -0.03 -9.36 -16.45
CA LYS A 11 0.53 -10.61 -15.93
C LYS A 11 2.02 -10.74 -16.24
N LEU A 12 2.43 -10.39 -17.46
CA LEU A 12 3.85 -10.38 -17.86
C LEU A 12 4.65 -9.36 -17.05
N ARG A 13 4.14 -8.12 -16.88
CA ARG A 13 4.77 -7.11 -16.03
C ARG A 13 4.94 -7.60 -14.59
N TYR A 14 3.89 -8.17 -14.00
CA TYR A 14 3.93 -8.70 -12.64
C TYR A 14 5.00 -9.79 -12.49
N LYS A 15 5.04 -10.75 -13.43
CA LYS A 15 5.99 -11.87 -13.40
C LYS A 15 7.44 -11.42 -13.59
N TYR A 16 7.71 -10.48 -14.49
CA TYR A 16 9.07 -10.10 -14.91
C TYR A 16 9.58 -8.77 -14.34
N CYS A 17 8.84 -8.12 -13.44
CA CYS A 17 9.22 -6.82 -12.85
C CYS A 17 10.58 -6.83 -12.15
N ASP A 18 10.97 -7.96 -11.54
CA ASP A 18 12.26 -8.04 -10.84
C ASP A 18 13.46 -8.17 -11.79
N VAL A 19 13.25 -8.83 -12.94
CA VAL A 19 14.26 -9.07 -13.97
C VAL A 19 14.45 -7.83 -14.84
N PHE A 20 13.34 -7.16 -15.21
CA PHE A 20 13.35 -5.98 -16.08
C PHE A 20 12.70 -4.74 -15.43
N PRO A 21 13.15 -4.30 -14.24
CA PRO A 21 12.46 -3.27 -13.46
C PRO A 21 12.42 -1.92 -14.17
N LYS A 22 13.53 -1.52 -14.80
CA LYS A 22 13.61 -0.25 -15.56
C LYS A 22 12.65 -0.25 -16.75
N LEU A 23 12.59 -1.33 -17.51
CA LEU A 23 11.72 -1.44 -18.70
C LEU A 23 10.24 -1.40 -18.30
N ILE A 24 9.86 -2.19 -17.30
CA ILE A 24 8.48 -2.26 -16.83
C ILE A 24 8.06 -0.95 -16.19
N THR A 25 8.93 -0.32 -15.40
CA THR A 25 8.67 1.01 -14.84
C THR A 25 8.43 2.06 -15.92
N LYS A 26 9.29 2.12 -16.96
CA LYS A 26 9.08 3.02 -18.11
C LYS A 26 7.75 2.77 -18.82
N SER A 27 7.37 1.49 -18.97
CA SER A 27 6.12 1.08 -19.60
C SER A 27 4.89 1.50 -18.79
N ILE A 28 4.92 1.33 -17.46
CA ILE A 28 3.85 1.76 -16.54
C ILE A 28 3.77 3.29 -16.51
N TYR A 29 4.92 3.98 -16.42
CA TYR A 29 4.97 5.43 -16.40
C TYR A 29 4.36 6.05 -17.67
N LYS A 30 4.68 5.51 -18.85
CA LYS A 30 4.09 5.98 -20.11
C LYS A 30 2.58 5.80 -20.16
N GLU A 31 2.04 4.74 -19.58
CA GLU A 31 0.60 4.50 -19.50
C GLU A 31 -0.10 5.45 -18.52
N ARG A 32 0.49 5.71 -17.35
CA ARG A 32 -0.12 6.54 -16.30
C ARG A 32 0.03 8.04 -16.56
N MET A 33 1.21 8.46 -17.02
CA MET A 33 1.56 9.87 -17.18
C MET A 33 1.40 10.37 -18.62
N ASN A 34 1.07 9.47 -19.56
CA ASN A 34 1.07 9.73 -20.99
C ASN A 34 2.41 10.31 -21.54
N LYS A 35 3.52 10.16 -20.81
CA LYS A 35 4.86 10.71 -21.14
C LYS A 35 5.93 9.63 -21.06
N LYS A 36 7.00 9.74 -21.86
CA LYS A 36 8.14 8.81 -21.73
C LYS A 36 8.93 9.18 -20.47
N LEU A 37 9.34 8.20 -19.69
CA LEU A 37 10.15 8.40 -18.48
C LEU A 37 11.62 8.59 -18.85
N ASP A 38 12.19 9.76 -18.55
CA ASP A 38 13.63 9.98 -18.60
C ASP A 38 14.28 9.69 -17.23
N LEU A 39 15.08 8.62 -17.16
CA LEU A 39 15.84 8.23 -15.97
C LEU A 39 17.27 8.77 -15.98
N ARG A 40 17.73 9.38 -17.07
CA ARG A 40 19.07 9.97 -17.16
C ARG A 40 19.05 11.39 -16.60
N HIS A 41 18.03 12.16 -16.98
CA HIS A 41 17.87 13.55 -16.55
C HIS A 41 16.44 13.82 -16.06
N PRO A 42 16.01 13.23 -14.93
CA PRO A 42 14.65 13.42 -14.41
C PRO A 42 14.38 14.91 -14.15
N GLN A 43 13.33 15.46 -14.77
CA GLN A 43 12.98 16.89 -14.66
C GLN A 43 11.77 17.10 -13.75
N THR A 44 10.83 16.16 -13.76
CA THR A 44 9.60 16.26 -12.97
C THR A 44 9.72 15.52 -11.65
N PHE A 45 8.88 15.89 -10.67
CA PHE A 45 8.75 15.17 -9.41
C PHE A 45 8.53 13.67 -9.61
N ASN A 46 7.60 13.30 -10.51
CA ASN A 46 7.29 11.90 -10.78
C ASN A 46 8.45 11.14 -11.43
N GLU A 47 9.22 11.77 -12.33
CA GLU A 47 10.45 11.15 -12.87
C GLU A 47 11.50 10.95 -11.78
N LYS A 48 11.68 11.95 -10.90
CA LYS A 48 12.61 11.85 -9.77
C LYS A 48 12.22 10.73 -8.82
N LEU A 49 10.92 10.57 -8.51
CA LEU A 49 10.43 9.45 -7.71
C LEU A 49 10.75 8.09 -8.35
N GLN A 50 10.51 7.93 -9.66
CA GLN A 50 10.86 6.68 -10.34
C GLN A 50 12.38 6.44 -10.36
N TRP A 51 13.18 7.49 -10.47
CA TRP A 51 14.64 7.39 -10.37
C TRP A 51 15.08 6.96 -8.97
N LEU A 52 14.54 7.56 -7.91
CA LEU A 52 14.86 7.20 -6.52
C LEU A 52 14.49 5.74 -6.24
N LYS A 53 13.28 5.34 -6.62
CA LYS A 53 12.77 3.97 -6.52
C LYS A 53 13.71 2.92 -7.12
N LEU A 54 14.29 3.21 -8.29
CA LEU A 54 15.11 2.26 -9.04
C LEU A 54 16.60 2.27 -8.68
N ASN A 55 17.11 3.35 -8.08
CA ASN A 55 18.55 3.52 -7.86
C ASN A 55 18.97 3.64 -6.39
N LEU A 56 18.11 4.16 -5.50
CA LEU A 56 18.47 4.40 -4.09
C LEU A 56 17.56 3.69 -3.09
N TYR A 57 16.27 3.54 -3.39
CA TYR A 57 15.29 3.11 -2.39
C TYR A 57 15.04 1.60 -2.38
N ARG A 58 15.49 0.88 -3.40
CA ARG A 58 15.18 -0.55 -3.60
C ARG A 58 15.53 -1.40 -2.38
N ASP A 59 16.72 -1.18 -1.83
CA ASP A 59 17.31 -2.01 -0.77
C ASP A 59 17.62 -1.16 0.47
N ASN A 60 16.89 -0.06 0.67
CA ASN A 60 17.11 0.85 1.78
C ASN A 60 16.16 0.50 2.95
N PRO A 61 16.68 -0.02 4.09
CA PRO A 61 15.84 -0.46 5.20
C PRO A 61 14.98 0.65 5.80
N LEU A 62 15.49 1.88 5.86
CA LEU A 62 14.75 3.02 6.37
C LEU A 62 13.56 3.36 5.46
N VAL A 63 13.76 3.31 4.14
CA VAL A 63 12.66 3.56 3.19
C VAL A 63 11.61 2.46 3.27
N THR A 64 12.03 1.20 3.42
CA THR A 64 11.11 0.07 3.66
C THR A 64 10.33 0.25 4.96
N GLN A 65 10.99 0.64 6.06
CA GLN A 65 10.36 0.94 7.35
C GLN A 65 9.33 2.06 7.21
N CYS A 66 9.66 3.15 6.52
CA CYS A 66 8.75 4.28 6.31
C CYS A 66 7.58 3.93 5.37
N ALA A 67 7.74 2.97 4.45
CA ALA A 67 6.67 2.52 3.56
C ALA A 67 5.69 1.55 4.29
N ASP A 68 6.19 0.78 5.25
CA ASP A 68 5.37 -0.08 6.11
C ASP A 68 4.51 0.76 7.07
N LYS A 69 3.20 0.80 6.86
CA LYS A 69 2.25 1.56 7.72
C LYS A 69 2.34 1.20 9.20
N TYR A 70 2.78 0.00 9.53
CA TYR A 70 2.97 -0.43 10.91
C TYR A 70 4.34 0.02 11.44
N ALA A 71 5.43 -0.34 10.76
CA ALA A 71 6.79 -0.04 11.22
C ALA A 71 7.16 1.45 11.15
N ALA A 72 6.55 2.22 10.25
CA ALA A 72 6.72 3.67 10.16
C ALA A 72 6.33 4.39 11.46
N ARG A 73 5.46 3.78 12.28
CA ARG A 73 5.06 4.33 13.57
C ARG A 73 6.23 4.38 14.54
N GLU A 74 7.12 3.39 14.50
CA GLU A 74 8.29 3.39 15.37
C GLU A 74 9.25 4.51 14.97
N TYR A 75 9.48 4.69 13.66
CA TYR A 75 10.25 5.82 13.15
C TYR A 75 9.68 7.17 13.62
N VAL A 76 8.36 7.36 13.57
CA VAL A 76 7.71 8.59 14.06
C VAL A 76 7.91 8.81 15.57
N LYS A 77 7.90 7.74 16.38
CA LYS A 77 8.21 7.84 17.82
C LYS A 77 9.66 8.20 18.07
N GLU A 78 10.60 7.61 17.32
CA GLU A 78 12.03 7.92 17.41
C GLU A 78 12.31 9.39 17.06
N CYS A 79 11.54 9.98 16.15
CA CYS A 79 11.57 11.41 15.87
C CYS A 79 10.95 12.29 16.97
N GLY A 80 10.35 11.70 18.01
CA GLY A 80 9.68 12.43 19.10
C GLY A 80 8.31 12.99 18.71
N CYS A 81 7.67 12.47 17.66
CA CYS A 81 6.41 12.98 17.10
C CYS A 81 5.23 12.01 17.32
N GLN A 82 5.24 11.22 18.39
CA GLN A 82 4.24 10.18 18.62
C GLN A 82 2.79 10.71 18.74
N GLU A 83 2.63 11.98 19.10
CA GLU A 83 1.35 12.67 19.27
C GLU A 83 0.54 12.77 17.97
N ILE A 84 1.19 12.65 16.80
CA ILE A 84 0.50 12.68 15.50
C ILE A 84 0.00 11.29 15.07
N LEU A 85 0.40 10.22 15.78
CA LEU A 85 0.04 8.87 15.40
C LEU A 85 -1.43 8.59 15.72
N ASN A 86 -2.16 8.12 14.70
CA ASN A 86 -3.51 7.61 14.92
C ASN A 86 -3.48 6.38 15.85
N GLU A 87 -4.56 6.15 16.59
CA GLU A 87 -4.69 5.02 17.51
C GLU A 87 -4.83 3.70 16.73
N ILE A 88 -4.10 2.66 17.15
CA ILE A 88 -4.29 1.28 16.68
C ILE A 88 -5.07 0.53 17.74
N HIS A 89 -6.20 -0.06 17.35
CA HIS A 89 -7.00 -0.91 18.23
C HIS A 89 -6.39 -2.31 18.32
N GLN A 90 -6.11 -2.94 17.18
CA GLN A 90 -5.60 -4.32 17.09
C GLN A 90 -4.75 -4.51 15.83
N VAL A 91 -3.89 -5.53 15.84
CA VAL A 91 -3.02 -5.92 14.72
C VAL A 91 -3.04 -7.44 14.60
N TRP A 92 -3.10 -7.96 13.38
CA TRP A 92 -3.11 -9.39 13.11
C TRP A 92 -2.20 -9.73 11.94
N GLU A 93 -1.82 -11.01 11.84
CA GLU A 93 -1.08 -11.54 10.70
C GLU A 93 -2.04 -12.21 9.71
N GLU A 94 -3.12 -12.79 10.22
CA GLU A 94 -4.07 -13.54 9.43
C GLU A 94 -5.52 -13.04 9.57
N PRO A 95 -6.34 -13.04 8.51
CA PRO A 95 -7.71 -12.52 8.56
C PRO A 95 -8.64 -13.29 9.52
N HIS A 96 -8.36 -14.57 9.76
CA HIS A 96 -9.22 -15.41 10.58
C HIS A 96 -9.16 -15.03 12.07
N GLU A 97 -8.04 -14.44 12.52
CA GLU A 97 -7.81 -13.96 13.89
C GLU A 97 -8.71 -12.78 14.29
N ILE A 98 -9.29 -12.08 13.30
CA ILE A 98 -10.12 -10.91 13.56
C ILE A 98 -11.42 -11.32 14.25
N ASN A 99 -11.58 -10.88 15.50
CA ASN A 99 -12.84 -10.91 16.23
C ASN A 99 -13.57 -9.56 16.10
N PHE A 100 -14.49 -9.47 15.14
CA PHE A 100 -15.26 -8.24 14.90
C PHE A 100 -16.15 -7.84 16.10
N SER A 101 -16.50 -8.75 16.99
CA SER A 101 -17.32 -8.40 18.15
C SER A 101 -16.59 -7.43 19.10
N GLU A 102 -15.27 -7.52 19.19
CA GLU A 102 -14.40 -6.68 20.04
C GLU A 102 -14.06 -5.32 19.42
N LEU A 103 -14.28 -5.16 18.12
CA LEU A 103 -13.96 -3.90 17.42
C LEU A 103 -15.01 -2.82 17.71
N PRO A 104 -14.63 -1.53 17.69
CA PRO A 104 -15.58 -0.42 17.84
C PRO A 104 -16.60 -0.37 16.69
N ASN A 105 -17.62 0.49 16.81
CA ASN A 105 -18.64 0.60 15.76
C ASN A 105 -18.10 1.22 14.45
N LYS A 106 -17.03 2.02 14.53
CA LYS A 106 -16.34 2.62 13.39
C LYS A 106 -14.84 2.30 13.48
N PHE A 107 -14.24 1.84 12.39
CA PHE A 107 -12.80 1.55 12.31
C PHE A 107 -12.32 1.51 10.86
N VAL A 108 -11.00 1.49 10.65
CA VAL A 108 -10.40 1.22 9.35
C VAL A 108 -9.45 0.04 9.46
N LEU A 109 -9.65 -0.97 8.60
CA LEU A 109 -8.69 -2.06 8.42
C LEU A 109 -7.76 -1.73 7.27
N LYS A 110 -6.45 -1.90 7.46
CA LYS A 110 -5.44 -1.67 6.43
C LYS A 110 -4.44 -2.81 6.37
N CYS A 111 -4.06 -3.24 5.17
CA CYS A 111 -2.82 -4.00 5.02
C CYS A 111 -1.64 -3.03 4.93
N ASN A 112 -0.54 -3.34 5.61
CA ASN A 112 0.62 -2.45 5.69
C ASN A 112 1.46 -2.42 4.39
N HIS A 113 1.55 -3.55 3.68
CA HIS A 113 2.47 -3.81 2.56
C HIS A 113 2.03 -3.30 1.17
N GLY A 114 1.34 -2.15 1.08
CA GLY A 114 0.92 -1.61 -0.21
C GLY A 114 0.10 -0.33 -0.12
N ALA A 115 -0.58 0.06 -1.20
CA ALA A 115 -1.48 1.23 -1.20
C ALA A 115 -2.89 0.86 -1.70
N GLY A 116 -3.90 1.51 -1.13
CA GLY A 116 -5.32 1.25 -1.44
C GLY A 116 -5.92 0.00 -0.77
N TYR A 117 -5.15 -0.73 0.04
CA TYR A 117 -5.62 -1.88 0.82
C TYR A 117 -6.32 -1.44 2.10
N ASN A 118 -7.38 -0.64 1.97
CA ASN A 118 -8.14 -0.07 3.07
C ASN A 118 -9.59 -0.58 3.03
N ILE A 119 -10.13 -0.94 4.20
CA ILE A 119 -11.56 -1.25 4.39
C ILE A 119 -12.07 -0.29 5.46
N ILE A 120 -13.05 0.52 5.09
CA ILE A 120 -13.58 1.58 5.94
C ILE A 120 -14.92 1.09 6.49
N CYS A 121 -15.00 0.96 7.82
CA CYS A 121 -16.22 0.61 8.53
C CYS A 121 -16.79 1.86 9.19
N ARG A 122 -17.93 2.34 8.68
CA ARG A 122 -18.70 3.46 9.27
C ARG A 122 -19.82 2.98 10.20
N ASP A 123 -20.21 1.73 10.06
CA ASP A 123 -21.17 1.04 10.89
C ASP A 123 -20.80 -0.46 10.88
N LYS A 124 -20.60 -1.02 12.07
CA LYS A 124 -20.23 -2.43 12.21
C LYS A 124 -21.38 -3.37 11.85
N ASN A 125 -22.62 -2.89 11.90
CA ASN A 125 -23.78 -3.69 11.52
C ASN A 125 -23.95 -3.80 9.99
N SER A 126 -23.30 -2.92 9.22
CA SER A 126 -23.39 -2.94 7.76
C SER A 126 -22.30 -3.78 7.08
N ILE A 127 -21.36 -4.34 7.85
CA ILE A 127 -20.26 -5.12 7.29
C ILE A 127 -20.59 -6.61 7.18
N SER A 128 -19.93 -7.28 6.24
CA SER A 128 -19.92 -8.74 6.15
C SER A 128 -18.53 -9.23 6.55
N PRO A 129 -18.36 -9.79 7.78
CA PRO A 129 -17.08 -10.31 8.25
C PRO A 129 -16.41 -11.25 7.26
N ASP A 130 -17.16 -12.18 6.67
CA ASP A 130 -16.61 -13.15 5.71
C ASP A 130 -16.07 -12.50 4.45
N LYS A 131 -16.79 -11.53 3.86
CA LYS A 131 -16.32 -10.77 2.69
C LYS A 131 -15.07 -9.96 3.02
N ILE A 132 -15.01 -9.38 4.21
CA ILE A 132 -13.84 -8.64 4.69
C ILE A 132 -12.64 -9.59 4.83
N LYS A 133 -12.81 -10.73 5.50
CA LYS A 133 -11.75 -11.73 5.67
C LYS A 133 -11.24 -12.25 4.32
N GLN A 134 -12.13 -12.55 3.38
CA GLN A 134 -11.76 -12.96 2.01
C GLN A 134 -10.95 -11.89 1.27
N LYS A 135 -11.36 -10.61 1.38
CA LYS A 135 -10.66 -9.49 0.75
C LYS A 135 -9.27 -9.29 1.34
N LEU A 136 -9.15 -9.32 2.67
CA LEU A 136 -7.86 -9.24 3.37
C LEU A 136 -6.94 -10.40 2.99
N SER A 137 -7.47 -11.63 2.93
CA SER A 137 -6.71 -12.80 2.47
C SER A 137 -6.17 -12.60 1.05
N THR A 138 -6.99 -12.06 0.14
CA THR A 138 -6.54 -11.75 -1.23
C THR A 138 -5.39 -10.73 -1.23
N TRP A 139 -5.49 -9.67 -0.44
CA TRP A 139 -4.46 -8.63 -0.36
C TRP A 139 -3.17 -9.11 0.31
N LEU A 140 -3.25 -9.90 1.38
CA LEU A 140 -2.08 -10.50 2.03
C LEU A 140 -1.33 -11.46 1.07
N ASN A 141 -2.04 -12.17 0.21
CA ASN A 141 -1.43 -13.07 -0.79
C ASN A 141 -0.87 -12.32 -2.02
N GLU A 142 -1.14 -11.04 -2.19
CA GLU A 142 -0.62 -10.25 -3.32
C GLU A 142 0.77 -9.67 -2.99
N ASP A 143 1.71 -9.79 -3.93
CA ASP A 143 2.98 -9.07 -3.86
C ASP A 143 2.78 -7.67 -4.45
N TYR A 144 2.19 -6.77 -3.66
CA TYR A 144 1.82 -5.43 -4.11
C TYR A 144 2.96 -4.70 -4.85
N TRP A 145 4.20 -4.83 -4.37
CA TRP A 145 5.38 -4.23 -4.98
C TRP A 145 5.50 -4.57 -6.48
N ARG A 146 5.08 -5.76 -6.91
CA ARG A 146 5.16 -6.21 -8.32
C ARG A 146 4.16 -5.50 -9.23
N LEU A 147 3.05 -4.98 -8.70
CA LEU A 147 2.01 -4.32 -9.49
C LEU A 147 2.53 -3.03 -10.16
N SER A 148 3.39 -2.29 -9.45
CA SER A 148 3.91 -0.99 -9.88
C SER A 148 5.44 -0.88 -9.78
N VAL A 149 6.13 -2.00 -9.53
CA VAL A 149 7.59 -2.05 -9.31
C VAL A 149 8.01 -1.21 -8.10
N GLU A 150 7.21 -1.22 -7.04
CA GLU A 150 7.40 -0.47 -5.80
C GLU A 150 8.19 -1.30 -4.79
N PHE A 151 9.49 -1.48 -5.04
CA PHE A 151 10.38 -2.33 -4.24
C PHE A 151 10.41 -2.01 -2.76
N VAL A 152 10.05 -0.79 -2.35
CA VAL A 152 9.92 -0.39 -0.95
C VAL A 152 8.95 -1.25 -0.14
N TYR A 153 8.03 -1.97 -0.80
CA TYR A 153 7.12 -2.91 -0.16
C TYR A 153 7.58 -4.38 -0.24
N LYS A 154 8.72 -4.69 -0.89
CA LYS A 154 9.11 -6.06 -1.24
C LYS A 154 9.31 -6.95 -0.01
N ASP A 155 9.96 -6.41 1.01
CA ASP A 155 10.36 -7.14 2.22
C ASP A 155 9.57 -6.71 3.46
N VAL A 156 8.42 -6.05 3.25
CA VAL A 156 7.53 -5.64 4.36
C VAL A 156 6.81 -6.89 4.91
N PRO A 157 6.97 -7.21 6.22
CA PRO A 157 6.20 -8.27 6.86
C PRO A 157 4.71 -7.91 6.83
N LYS A 158 3.91 -8.74 6.17
CA LYS A 158 2.51 -8.42 5.90
C LYS A 158 1.67 -8.52 7.18
N LYS A 159 0.97 -7.45 7.51
CA LYS A 159 0.10 -7.32 8.69
C LYS A 159 -1.21 -6.62 8.33
N ILE A 160 -2.24 -6.92 9.11
CA ILE A 160 -3.53 -6.23 9.10
C ILE A 160 -3.56 -5.31 10.32
N ILE A 161 -3.79 -4.02 10.09
CA ILE A 161 -3.90 -3.01 11.15
C ILE A 161 -5.36 -2.58 11.25
N CYS A 162 -5.93 -2.61 12.45
CA CYS A 162 -7.18 -1.91 12.77
C CYS A 162 -6.85 -0.60 13.47
N GLU A 163 -7.12 0.51 12.79
CA GLU A 163 -6.93 1.84 13.35
C GLU A 163 -8.27 2.53 13.64
N LYS A 164 -8.21 3.51 14.54
CA LYS A 164 -9.32 4.39 14.85
C LYS A 164 -9.79 5.12 13.61
N PHE A 165 -11.10 5.12 13.40
CA PHE A 165 -11.71 5.87 12.31
C PHE A 165 -11.58 7.39 12.55
N ILE A 166 -11.09 8.11 11.54
CA ILE A 166 -10.97 9.57 11.54
C ILE A 166 -12.03 10.13 10.59
N GLU A 167 -12.80 11.11 11.06
CA GLU A 167 -13.74 11.89 10.26
C GLU A 167 -13.50 13.39 10.45
N THR A 168 -13.72 14.14 9.37
CA THR A 168 -13.75 15.61 9.43
C THR A 168 -15.02 16.08 10.14
N LYS A 169 -15.10 17.38 10.46
CA LYS A 169 -16.31 18.00 11.03
C LYS A 169 -17.57 17.80 10.16
N ASN A 170 -17.39 17.52 8.87
CA ASN A 170 -18.47 17.29 7.91
C ASN A 170 -18.82 15.79 7.75
N ASN A 171 -18.32 14.91 8.62
CA ASN A 171 -18.47 13.44 8.55
C ASN A 171 -17.84 12.80 7.30
N GLU A 172 -16.93 13.51 6.65
CA GLU A 172 -16.18 13.03 5.48
C GLU A 172 -14.88 12.35 5.93
N LEU A 173 -14.29 11.56 5.03
CA LEU A 173 -12.94 11.06 5.26
C LEU A 173 -11.94 12.22 5.14
N PRO A 174 -10.85 12.22 5.90
CA PRO A 174 -9.76 13.15 5.65
C PRO A 174 -9.23 12.96 4.23
N TYR A 175 -8.68 14.03 3.65
CA TYR A 175 -7.90 13.91 2.43
C TYR A 175 -6.67 13.07 2.70
N ASP A 176 -6.44 12.09 1.82
CA ASP A 176 -5.22 11.27 1.78
C ASP A 176 -4.13 12.00 1.00
#